data_AF-A0A2J7QBJ8-F1
#
_entry.id   AF-A0A2J7QBJ8-F1
#
_cell.length_a   1.000
_cell.length_b   1.000
_cell.length_c   1.000
_cell.angle_alpha   90.00
_cell.angle_beta   90.00
_cell.angle_gamma   90.00
#
_symmetry.space_group_name_H-M   'P 1'
#
loop_
_entity.id
_entity.type
_entity.pdbx_description
1 polymer ?
#
loop_
_entity_poly.entity_id
_entity_poly.type
_entity_poly.pdbx_seq_one_letter_code
_entity_poly.pdbx_strand_id
1 'polypeptide(L)'
;MLNQITMAESLRNVFHVVIGNMQQALQQLEGGEGMDKSDCEFNLDDFWLKLRVAAKCISNEVTKLCLTFSKPPLPSVTELREMLKVLETAYLEMLSTFYSLPKCCGLMLRKEVNMTVLQIMESLTTVVLSLQEKGDKAQKNRLMLTGRVWDACEAVESLPQNNFQVTCKIMQREEGLVLDAVQEIEEAAVLKTQIQALLHMVKQSHYTNEEDNSWIEFLLNAVDHNNNKLQPLLVS
;
A
#
# COMPACT_ATOMS: atom_id res chain seq x y z
N MET A 1 -9.33 18.18 39.89
CA MET A 1 -9.19 16.76 39.46
C MET A 1 -10.48 16.21 38.87
N LEU A 2 -11.65 16.27 39.53
CA LEU A 2 -12.93 15.75 38.99
C LEU A 2 -13.27 16.28 37.58
N ASN A 3 -13.17 17.60 37.34
CA ASN A 3 -13.47 18.20 36.02
C ASN A 3 -12.50 17.78 34.89
N GLN A 4 -11.26 17.39 35.21
CA GLN A 4 -10.32 16.90 34.21
C GLN A 4 -10.57 15.42 33.87
N ILE A 5 -11.06 14.64 34.85
CA ILE A 5 -11.44 13.23 34.66
C ILE A 5 -12.69 13.13 33.79
N THR A 6 -13.74 13.92 34.07
CA THR A 6 -14.98 13.93 33.27
C THR A 6 -14.76 14.42 31.83
N MET A 7 -13.87 15.39 31.62
CA MET A 7 -13.49 15.85 30.27
C MET A 7 -12.69 14.81 29.50
N ALA A 8 -11.73 14.14 30.14
CA ALA A 8 -10.96 13.06 29.52
C ALA A 8 -11.84 11.87 29.11
N GLU A 9 -12.86 11.56 29.93
CA GLU A 9 -13.84 10.51 29.66
C GLU A 9 -14.77 10.90 28.50
N SER A 10 -15.18 12.18 28.42
CA SER A 10 -15.98 12.69 27.31
C SER A 10 -15.23 12.66 25.96
N LEU A 11 -13.96 13.06 25.93
CA LEU A 11 -13.11 12.97 24.72
C LEU A 11 -12.94 11.53 24.25
N ARG A 12 -12.72 10.59 25.19
CA ARG A 12 -12.59 9.16 24.88
C ARG A 12 -13.86 8.60 24.23
N ASN A 13 -15.03 8.99 24.72
CA ASN A 13 -16.31 8.55 24.16
C ASN A 13 -16.51 9.05 22.72
N VAL A 14 -16.10 10.28 22.41
CA VAL A 14 -16.18 10.83 21.04
C VAL A 14 -15.32 10.00 20.08
N PHE A 15 -14.07 9.69 20.44
CA PHE A 15 -13.20 8.85 19.62
C PHE A 15 -13.76 7.44 19.44
N HIS A 16 -14.28 6.82 20.50
CA HIS A 16 -14.81 5.45 20.45
C HIS A 16 -15.92 5.29 19.41
N VAL A 17 -16.84 6.25 19.31
CA VAL A 17 -17.94 6.22 18.33
C VAL A 17 -17.38 6.29 16.90
N VAL A 18 -16.51 7.26 16.63
CA VAL A 18 -15.97 7.47 15.28
C VAL A 18 -15.10 6.31 14.82
N ILE A 19 -14.26 5.77 15.71
CA ILE A 19 -13.43 4.60 15.43
C ILE A 19 -14.31 3.38 15.14
N GLY A 20 -15.39 3.17 15.92
CA GLY A 20 -16.36 2.10 15.66
C GLY A 20 -17.00 2.20 14.27
N ASN A 21 -17.42 3.40 13.87
CA ASN A 21 -17.98 3.65 12.53
C ASN A 21 -16.95 3.36 11.42
N MET A 22 -15.70 3.84 11.59
CA MET A 22 -14.62 3.60 10.63
C MET A 22 -14.28 2.10 10.50
N GLN A 23 -14.22 1.37 11.62
CA GLN A 23 -13.99 -0.07 11.62
C GLN A 23 -15.12 -0.84 10.94
N GLN A 24 -16.37 -0.42 11.13
CA GLN A 24 -17.51 -1.00 10.43
C GLN A 24 -17.42 -0.75 8.91
N ALA A 25 -17.05 0.47 8.51
CA ALA A 25 -16.84 0.80 7.10
C ALA A 25 -15.70 -0.02 6.48
N LEU A 26 -14.60 -0.24 7.20
CA LEU A 26 -13.51 -1.12 6.78
C LEU A 26 -13.99 -2.56 6.56
N GLN A 27 -14.73 -3.13 7.50
CA GLN A 27 -15.30 -4.49 7.36
C GLN A 27 -16.23 -4.60 6.13
N GLN A 28 -16.99 -3.54 5.82
CA GLN A 28 -17.85 -3.51 4.63
C GLN A 28 -17.05 -3.44 3.33
N LEU A 29 -15.90 -2.75 3.33
CA LEU A 29 -15.00 -2.71 2.18
C LEU A 29 -14.29 -4.06 1.97
N GLU A 30 -13.85 -4.70 3.05
CA GLU A 30 -13.22 -6.04 3.04
C GLU A 30 -14.18 -7.16 2.64
N GLY A 31 -15.45 -7.06 3.07
CA GLY A 31 -16.51 -8.03 2.79
C GLY A 31 -16.90 -8.14 1.31
N GLY A 32 -16.33 -7.29 0.46
CA GLY A 32 -16.51 -7.35 -0.99
C GLY A 32 -17.66 -6.49 -1.50
N GLU A 33 -17.99 -6.70 -2.77
CA GLU A 33 -18.75 -5.76 -3.57
C GLU A 33 -20.21 -5.54 -3.07
N GLY A 34 -20.52 -4.28 -2.70
CA GLY A 34 -21.89 -3.83 -2.48
C GLY A 34 -22.78 -3.94 -3.73
N MET A 35 -24.09 -3.71 -3.55
CA MET A 35 -25.10 -3.87 -4.61
C MET A 35 -24.75 -3.12 -5.90
N ASP A 36 -24.97 -3.77 -7.04
CA ASP A 36 -24.83 -3.16 -8.36
C ASP A 36 -26.00 -2.21 -8.61
N LYS A 37 -25.71 -0.92 -8.82
CA LYS A 37 -26.72 0.09 -9.16
C LYS A 37 -26.73 0.29 -10.67
N SER A 38 -27.05 -0.77 -11.41
CA SER A 38 -27.09 -0.80 -12.87
C SER A 38 -28.10 0.17 -13.50
N ASP A 39 -29.06 0.67 -12.71
CA ASP A 39 -30.25 1.36 -13.22
C ASP A 39 -30.16 2.90 -13.16
N CYS A 40 -29.02 3.45 -12.74
CA CYS A 40 -28.81 4.91 -12.68
C CYS A 40 -27.90 5.39 -13.82
N GLU A 41 -28.22 6.56 -14.38
CA GLU A 41 -27.35 7.26 -15.33
C GLU A 41 -26.02 7.59 -14.64
N PHE A 42 -24.99 6.81 -14.95
CA PHE A 42 -23.66 6.94 -14.34
C PHE A 42 -22.75 7.80 -15.22
N ASN A 43 -22.14 8.81 -14.62
CA ASN A 43 -21.15 9.66 -15.27
C ASN A 43 -19.76 9.39 -14.70
N LEU A 44 -18.88 8.84 -15.53
CA LEU A 44 -17.54 8.42 -15.13
C LEU A 44 -16.64 9.62 -14.75
N ASP A 45 -16.77 10.75 -15.45
CA ASP A 45 -15.97 11.95 -15.17
C ASP A 45 -16.37 12.59 -13.83
N ASP A 46 -17.67 12.66 -13.56
CA ASP A 46 -18.23 13.13 -12.29
C ASP A 46 -17.81 12.21 -11.12
N PHE A 47 -17.83 10.89 -11.34
CA PHE A 47 -17.30 9.92 -10.38
C PHE A 47 -15.84 10.21 -10.00
N TRP A 48 -14.97 10.37 -11.00
CA TRP A 48 -13.54 10.65 -10.75
C TRP A 48 -13.33 11.99 -10.05
N LEU A 49 -14.08 13.02 -10.45
CA LEU A 49 -14.04 14.32 -9.80
C LEU A 49 -14.43 14.22 -8.32
N LYS A 50 -15.57 13.57 -8.02
CA LYS A 50 -16.04 13.37 -6.64
C LYS A 50 -15.04 12.60 -5.80
N LEU A 51 -14.45 11.54 -6.35
CA LEU A 51 -13.48 10.71 -5.64
C LEU A 51 -12.22 11.53 -5.28
N ARG A 52 -11.67 12.29 -6.23
CA ARG A 52 -10.52 13.18 -6.00
C ARG A 52 -10.84 14.26 -4.96
N VAL A 53 -12.01 14.90 -5.07
CA VAL A 53 -12.45 15.93 -4.12
C VAL A 53 -12.57 15.34 -2.72
N ALA A 54 -13.19 14.17 -2.56
CA ALA A 54 -13.35 13.51 -1.27
C ALA A 54 -11.98 13.14 -0.66
N ALA A 55 -11.07 12.54 -1.45
CA ALA A 55 -9.71 12.24 -1.00
C ALA A 55 -8.95 13.50 -0.56
N LYS A 56 -9.08 14.60 -1.31
CA LYS A 56 -8.47 15.87 -0.95
C LYS A 56 -9.05 16.44 0.36
N CYS A 57 -10.37 16.38 0.53
CA CYS A 57 -11.04 16.75 1.77
C CYS A 57 -10.50 15.95 2.96
N ILE A 58 -10.40 14.62 2.84
CA ILE A 58 -9.84 13.75 3.90
C ILE A 58 -8.42 14.19 4.26
N SER A 59 -7.54 14.37 3.27
CA SER A 59 -6.15 14.79 3.52
C SER A 59 -6.06 16.12 4.28
N ASN A 60 -6.92 17.08 3.92
CA ASN A 60 -6.95 18.41 4.54
C ASN A 60 -7.48 18.34 5.98
N GLU A 61 -8.55 17.59 6.23
CA GLU A 61 -9.13 17.45 7.57
C GLU A 61 -8.20 16.70 8.51
N VAL A 62 -7.52 15.67 8.03
CA VAL A 62 -6.50 14.94 8.80
C VAL A 62 -5.34 15.85 9.17
N THR A 63 -4.88 16.71 8.26
CA THR A 63 -3.85 17.71 8.57
C THR A 63 -4.30 18.67 9.67
N LYS A 64 -5.51 19.23 9.57
CA LYS A 64 -6.06 20.11 10.60
C LYS A 64 -6.13 19.40 11.94
N LEU A 65 -6.65 18.18 11.97
CA LEU A 65 -6.81 17.37 13.17
C LEU A 65 -5.45 17.07 13.84
N CYS A 66 -4.46 16.62 13.06
CA CYS A 66 -3.12 16.36 13.60
C CYS A 66 -2.41 17.63 14.09
N LEU A 67 -2.57 18.77 13.41
CA LEU A 67 -2.02 20.05 13.84
C LEU A 67 -2.65 20.50 15.17
N THR A 68 -3.97 20.38 15.32
CA THR A 68 -4.66 20.70 16.58
C THR A 68 -4.19 19.83 17.76
N PHE A 69 -3.76 18.60 17.50
CA PHE A 69 -3.19 17.68 18.52
C PHE A 69 -1.67 17.76 18.65
N SER A 70 -1.01 18.68 17.93
CA SER A 70 0.45 18.80 17.94
C SER A 70 0.97 19.77 19.00
N LYS A 71 0.15 20.70 19.50
CA LYS A 71 0.56 21.65 20.55
C LYS A 71 -0.63 21.99 21.46
N PRO A 72 -0.39 22.29 22.75
CA PRO A 72 -1.42 22.85 23.62
C PRO A 72 -1.89 24.24 23.15
N PRO A 73 -3.12 24.66 23.49
CA PRO A 73 -4.14 23.88 24.19
C PRO A 73 -4.76 22.80 23.28
N LEU A 74 -5.10 21.65 23.86
CA LEU A 74 -5.86 20.61 23.17
C LEU A 74 -7.30 21.10 22.90
N PRO A 75 -7.98 20.58 21.87
CA PRO A 75 -9.32 21.02 21.53
C PRO A 75 -10.31 20.67 22.64
N SER A 76 -11.31 21.52 22.80
CA SER A 76 -12.48 21.20 23.63
C SER A 76 -13.25 20.01 23.06
N VAL A 77 -14.10 19.38 23.87
CA VAL A 77 -14.95 18.27 23.44
C VAL A 77 -15.84 18.66 22.24
N THR A 78 -16.37 19.89 22.26
CA THR A 78 -17.23 20.41 21.19
C THR A 78 -16.45 20.62 19.89
N GLU A 79 -15.26 21.24 19.97
CA GLU A 79 -14.38 21.43 18.80
C GLU A 79 -13.95 20.09 18.21
N LEU A 80 -13.52 19.13 19.05
CA LEU A 80 -13.14 17.80 18.60
C LEU A 80 -14.28 17.10 17.87
N ARG A 81 -15.50 17.17 18.43
CA ARG A 81 -16.69 16.55 17.83
C ARG A 81 -16.98 17.13 16.45
N GLU A 82 -16.87 18.45 16.30
CA GLU A 82 -17.10 19.10 14.99
C GLU A 82 -16.02 18.69 13.99
N MET A 83 -14.74 18.72 14.38
CA MET A 83 -13.64 18.30 13.50
C MET A 83 -13.81 16.85 13.01
N LEU A 84 -14.16 15.93 13.92
CA LEU A 84 -14.39 14.53 13.57
C LEU A 84 -15.64 14.33 12.71
N LYS A 85 -16.68 15.16 12.88
CA LYS A 85 -17.89 15.12 12.04
C LYS A 85 -17.60 15.59 10.60
N VAL A 86 -16.78 16.62 10.42
CA VAL A 86 -16.34 17.06 9.08
C VAL A 86 -15.53 15.96 8.41
N LEU A 87 -14.60 15.34 9.14
CA LEU A 87 -13.84 14.19 8.67
C LEU A 87 -14.74 13.01 8.30
N GLU A 88 -15.77 12.75 9.13
CA GLU A 88 -16.75 11.69 8.89
C GLU A 88 -17.54 11.91 7.61
N THR A 89 -18.00 13.14 7.39
CA THR A 89 -18.68 13.53 6.16
C THR A 89 -17.79 13.31 4.94
N ALA A 90 -16.50 13.66 5.03
CA ALA A 90 -15.55 13.50 3.93
C ALA A 90 -15.32 12.03 3.55
N TYR A 91 -15.10 11.13 4.52
CA TYR A 91 -14.88 9.72 4.21
C TYR A 91 -16.18 9.02 3.78
N LEU A 92 -17.34 9.40 4.31
CA LEU A 92 -18.63 8.85 3.86
C LEU A 92 -18.95 9.25 2.41
N GLU A 93 -18.59 10.47 1.99
CA GLU A 93 -18.71 10.89 0.60
C GLU A 93 -17.80 10.07 -0.33
N MET A 94 -16.57 9.77 0.11
CA MET A 94 -15.67 8.87 -0.62
C MET A 94 -16.25 7.46 -0.77
N LEU A 95 -16.77 6.89 0.32
CA LEU A 95 -17.41 5.56 0.30
C LEU A 95 -18.64 5.55 -0.60
N SER A 96 -19.50 6.55 -0.47
CA SER A 96 -20.69 6.73 -1.33
C SER A 96 -20.30 6.80 -2.81
N THR A 97 -19.26 7.59 -3.12
CA THR A 97 -18.70 7.70 -4.48
C THR A 97 -18.20 6.35 -4.97
N PHE A 98 -17.40 5.62 -4.19
CA PHE A 98 -16.95 4.27 -4.54
C PHE A 98 -18.12 3.32 -4.84
N TYR A 99 -19.12 3.26 -3.96
CA TYR A 99 -20.28 2.39 -4.14
C TYR A 99 -21.20 2.83 -5.30
N SER A 100 -20.99 4.02 -5.88
CA SER A 100 -21.66 4.45 -7.11
C SER A 100 -21.04 3.89 -8.39
N LEU A 101 -19.80 3.38 -8.34
CA LEU A 101 -19.10 2.81 -9.51
C LEU A 101 -19.76 1.48 -9.95
N PRO A 102 -20.40 1.43 -11.14
CA PRO A 102 -21.10 0.26 -11.62
C PRO A 102 -20.16 -0.88 -12.02
N LYS A 103 -20.63 -2.13 -11.93
CA LYS A 103 -19.83 -3.29 -12.36
C LYS A 103 -19.55 -3.29 -13.87
N CYS A 104 -20.44 -2.69 -14.67
CA CYS A 104 -20.28 -2.61 -16.13
C CYS A 104 -19.08 -1.73 -16.56
N CYS A 105 -18.56 -0.87 -15.68
CA CYS A 105 -17.31 -0.14 -15.92
C CYS A 105 -16.05 -1.02 -15.82
N GLY A 106 -16.19 -2.25 -15.30
CA GLY A 106 -15.16 -3.28 -15.23
C GLY A 106 -14.79 -3.67 -13.79
N LEU A 107 -14.78 -4.97 -13.53
CA LEU A 107 -14.49 -5.53 -12.21
C LEU A 107 -13.06 -5.24 -11.75
N MET A 108 -12.09 -5.22 -12.67
CA MET A 108 -10.69 -4.95 -12.31
C MET A 108 -10.50 -3.48 -11.94
N LEU A 109 -11.15 -2.57 -12.66
CA LEU A 109 -11.18 -1.15 -12.29
C LEU A 109 -11.78 -0.97 -10.89
N ARG A 110 -12.95 -1.57 -10.65
CA ARG A 110 -13.63 -1.47 -9.37
C ARG A 110 -12.79 -2.04 -8.21
N LYS A 111 -12.06 -3.12 -8.46
CA LYS A 111 -11.11 -3.71 -7.51
C LYS A 111 -9.95 -2.77 -7.19
N GLU A 112 -9.31 -2.14 -8.18
CA GLU A 112 -8.24 -1.16 -7.94
C GLU A 112 -8.76 0.03 -7.12
N VAL A 113 -9.93 0.57 -7.46
CA VAL A 113 -10.55 1.66 -6.69
C VAL A 113 -10.86 1.23 -5.25
N ASN A 114 -11.44 0.04 -5.05
CA ASN A 114 -11.73 -0.51 -3.73
C ASN A 114 -10.46 -0.62 -2.89
N MET A 115 -9.37 -1.14 -3.45
CA MET A 115 -8.08 -1.26 -2.76
C MET A 115 -7.53 0.09 -2.31
N THR A 116 -7.59 1.11 -3.18
CA THR A 116 -7.16 2.47 -2.81
C THR A 116 -8.04 3.09 -1.72
N VAL A 117 -9.36 2.94 -1.83
CA VAL A 117 -10.32 3.43 -0.82
C VAL A 117 -10.10 2.73 0.53
N LEU A 118 -9.84 1.41 0.52
CA LEU A 118 -9.50 0.63 1.71
C LEU A 118 -8.23 1.15 2.36
N GLN A 119 -7.15 1.37 1.59
CA GLN A 119 -5.89 1.91 2.11
C GLN A 119 -6.03 3.31 2.72
N ILE A 120 -6.87 4.17 2.13
CA ILE A 120 -7.21 5.48 2.70
C ILE A 120 -7.92 5.29 4.05
N MET A 121 -8.93 4.42 4.12
CA MET A 121 -9.69 4.17 5.35
C MET A 121 -8.83 3.55 6.47
N GLU A 122 -7.92 2.62 6.13
CA GLU A 122 -6.99 2.01 7.09
C GLU A 122 -6.01 3.04 7.66
N SER A 123 -5.43 3.86 6.77
CA SER A 123 -4.50 4.93 7.15
C SER A 123 -5.21 5.98 8.01
N LEU A 124 -6.45 6.34 7.64
CA LEU A 124 -7.29 7.27 8.38
C LEU A 124 -7.61 6.77 9.78
N THR A 125 -8.06 5.51 9.88
CA THR A 125 -8.37 4.86 11.16
C THR A 125 -7.14 4.83 12.06
N THR A 126 -5.97 4.49 11.49
CA THR A 126 -4.68 4.46 12.21
C THR A 126 -4.31 5.85 12.76
N VAL A 127 -4.47 6.91 11.95
CA VAL A 127 -4.24 8.29 12.41
C VAL A 127 -5.18 8.65 13.56
N VAL A 128 -6.48 8.40 13.41
CA VAL A 128 -7.48 8.77 14.43
C VAL A 128 -7.23 8.06 15.76
N LEU A 129 -6.85 6.78 15.73
CA LEU A 129 -6.42 6.02 16.91
C LEU A 129 -5.22 6.68 17.61
N SER A 130 -4.22 7.12 16.84
CA SER A 130 -2.99 7.73 17.38
C SER A 130 -3.22 9.10 18.06
N LEU A 131 -4.34 9.77 17.80
CA LEU A 131 -4.68 11.04 18.46
C LEU A 131 -4.99 10.88 19.95
N GLN A 132 -5.33 9.66 20.38
CA GLN A 132 -5.59 9.33 21.77
C GLN A 132 -4.29 9.15 22.57
N GLU A 133 -3.15 8.95 21.90
CA GLU A 133 -1.85 8.72 22.50
C GLU A 133 -1.17 10.02 22.96
N LYS A 134 -0.52 9.97 24.13
CA LYS A 134 0.16 11.11 24.75
C LYS A 134 1.68 10.98 24.69
N GLY A 135 2.37 12.13 24.67
CA GLY A 135 3.84 12.23 24.75
C GLY A 135 4.54 12.45 23.40
N ASP A 136 5.84 12.76 23.46
CA ASP A 136 6.64 13.16 22.30
C ASP A 136 6.75 12.09 21.22
N LYS A 137 6.81 10.81 21.63
CA LYS A 137 6.82 9.67 20.70
C LYS A 137 5.52 9.60 19.90
N ALA A 138 4.38 9.81 20.55
CA ALA A 138 3.08 9.86 19.89
C ALA A 138 3.02 11.00 18.87
N GLN A 139 3.62 12.16 19.18
CA GLN A 139 3.65 13.28 18.25
C GLN A 139 4.50 13.03 16.99
N LYS A 140 5.69 12.43 17.14
CA LYS A 140 6.50 12.02 15.98
C LYS A 140 5.77 10.99 15.12
N ASN A 141 5.13 10.02 15.76
CA ASN A 141 4.31 9.03 15.07
C ASN A 141 3.16 9.69 14.28
N ARG A 142 2.45 10.67 14.87
CA ARG A 142 1.36 11.39 14.19
C ARG A 142 1.77 12.04 12.89
N LEU A 143 2.95 12.68 12.82
CA LEU A 143 3.44 13.31 11.58
C LEU A 143 3.65 12.27 10.48
N MET A 144 4.29 11.14 10.81
CA MET A 144 4.47 10.03 9.88
C MET A 144 3.12 9.45 9.42
N LEU A 145 2.18 9.26 10.34
CA LEU A 145 0.85 8.74 10.02
C LEU A 145 0.03 9.71 9.15
N THR A 146 0.15 11.02 9.36
CA THR A 146 -0.43 12.04 8.45
C THR A 146 0.15 11.91 7.04
N GLY A 147 1.47 11.72 6.91
CA GLY A 147 2.11 11.48 5.62
C GLY A 147 1.55 10.24 4.92
N ARG A 148 1.37 9.13 5.65
CA ARG A 148 0.75 7.91 5.10
C ARG A 148 -0.67 8.15 4.57
N VAL A 149 -1.47 8.97 5.25
CA VAL A 149 -2.81 9.33 4.74
C VAL A 149 -2.71 10.18 3.48
N TRP A 150 -1.74 11.09 3.40
CA TRP A 150 -1.50 11.88 2.19
C TRP A 150 -1.11 11.00 1.01
N ASP A 151 -0.14 10.11 1.20
CA ASP A 151 0.29 9.17 0.15
C ASP A 151 -0.88 8.31 -0.34
N ALA A 152 -1.72 7.81 0.58
CA ALA A 152 -2.91 7.04 0.24
C ALA A 152 -3.96 7.87 -0.53
N CYS A 153 -4.16 9.14 -0.17
CA CYS A 153 -5.08 10.03 -0.89
C CYS A 153 -4.54 10.41 -2.27
N GLU A 154 -3.23 10.67 -2.39
CA GLU A 154 -2.58 11.02 -3.66
C GLU A 154 -2.58 9.86 -4.65
N ALA A 155 -2.58 8.61 -4.16
CA ALA A 155 -2.72 7.43 -5.01
C ALA A 155 -3.99 7.45 -5.89
N VAL A 156 -5.03 8.18 -5.50
CA VAL A 156 -6.25 8.37 -6.30
C VAL A 156 -5.96 9.01 -7.66
N GLU A 157 -4.97 9.92 -7.75
CA GLU A 157 -4.59 10.57 -9.01
C GLU A 157 -3.91 9.60 -9.99
N SER A 158 -3.32 8.52 -9.47
CA SER A 158 -2.64 7.49 -10.25
C SER A 158 -3.55 6.33 -10.66
N LEU A 159 -4.83 6.35 -10.26
CA LEU A 159 -5.77 5.28 -10.57
C LEU A 159 -6.02 5.19 -12.09
N PRO A 160 -6.02 3.97 -12.65
CA PRO A 160 -6.44 3.77 -14.03
C PRO A 160 -7.90 4.23 -14.19
N GLN A 161 -8.20 4.92 -15.28
CA GLN A 161 -9.51 5.56 -15.49
C GLN A 161 -10.53 4.61 -16.15
N ASN A 162 -10.07 3.46 -16.64
CA ASN A 162 -10.91 2.44 -17.28
C ASN A 162 -10.31 1.04 -17.13
N ASN A 163 -11.13 0.01 -17.35
CA ASN A 163 -10.71 -1.39 -17.18
C ASN A 163 -9.57 -1.80 -18.13
N PHE A 164 -9.49 -1.20 -19.32
CA PHE A 164 -8.39 -1.47 -20.26
C PHE A 164 -7.04 -1.03 -19.69
N GLN A 165 -6.96 0.17 -19.11
CA GLN A 165 -5.74 0.66 -18.44
C GLN A 165 -5.33 -0.23 -17.27
N VAL A 166 -6.29 -0.77 -16.50
CA VAL A 166 -5.99 -1.73 -15.42
C VAL A 166 -5.34 -2.99 -15.99
N THR A 167 -5.91 -3.55 -17.05
CA THR A 167 -5.36 -4.75 -17.71
C THR A 167 -3.98 -4.48 -18.30
N CYS A 168 -3.75 -3.34 -18.94
CA CYS A 168 -2.43 -2.95 -19.44
C CYS A 168 -1.40 -2.87 -18.31
N LYS A 169 -1.74 -2.22 -17.19
CA LYS A 169 -0.87 -2.11 -16.01
C LYS A 169 -0.50 -3.50 -15.46
N ILE A 170 -1.45 -4.43 -15.42
CA ILE A 170 -1.19 -5.82 -14.98
C ILE A 170 -0.27 -6.52 -15.98
N MET A 171 -0.56 -6.45 -17.28
CA MET A 171 0.29 -7.08 -18.31
C MET A 171 1.72 -6.56 -18.28
N GLN A 172 1.91 -5.24 -18.11
CA GLN A 172 3.24 -4.62 -17.99
C GLN A 172 3.99 -5.07 -16.74
N ARG A 173 3.27 -5.27 -15.62
CA ARG A 173 3.87 -5.81 -14.40
C ARG A 173 4.35 -7.25 -14.61
N GLU A 174 3.50 -8.10 -15.19
CA GLU A 174 3.86 -9.50 -15.45
C GLU A 174 4.99 -9.60 -16.49
N GLU A 175 4.98 -8.75 -17.52
CA GLU A 175 6.09 -8.61 -18.48
C GLU A 175 7.39 -8.25 -17.75
N GLY A 176 7.37 -7.25 -16.85
CA GLY A 176 8.52 -6.87 -16.04
C GLY A 176 9.06 -8.04 -15.20
N LEU A 177 8.19 -8.79 -14.53
CA LEU A 177 8.61 -9.97 -13.76
C LEU A 177 9.26 -11.05 -14.64
N VAL A 178 8.75 -11.25 -15.85
CA VAL A 178 9.34 -12.19 -16.82
C VAL A 178 10.70 -11.68 -17.29
N LEU A 179 10.84 -10.39 -17.60
CA LEU A 179 12.11 -9.79 -18.01
C LEU A 179 13.16 -9.87 -16.90
N ASP A 180 12.78 -9.57 -15.66
CA ASP A 180 13.66 -9.71 -14.49
C ASP A 180 14.13 -11.16 -14.35
N ALA A 181 13.22 -12.14 -14.45
CA ALA A 181 13.57 -13.56 -14.38
C ALA A 181 14.49 -14.02 -15.53
N VAL A 182 14.28 -13.52 -16.75
CA VAL A 182 15.17 -13.78 -17.88
C VAL A 182 16.57 -13.23 -17.61
N GLN A 183 16.65 -11.98 -17.14
CA GLN A 183 17.92 -11.34 -16.79
C GLN A 183 18.67 -12.13 -15.70
N GLU A 184 17.96 -12.58 -14.65
CA GLU A 184 18.56 -13.39 -13.58
C GLU A 184 19.18 -14.69 -14.12
N ILE A 185 18.55 -15.33 -15.12
CA ILE A 185 19.08 -16.56 -15.73
C ILE A 185 20.31 -16.24 -16.61
N GLU A 186 20.30 -15.13 -17.34
CA GLU A 186 21.46 -14.69 -18.13
C GLU A 186 22.66 -14.35 -17.22
N GLU A 187 22.44 -13.64 -16.12
CA GLU A 187 23.47 -13.33 -15.11
C GLU A 187 24.06 -14.61 -14.49
N ALA A 188 23.23 -15.63 -14.24
CA ALA A 188 23.71 -16.93 -13.76
C ALA A 188 24.66 -17.62 -14.76
N ALA A 189 24.42 -17.47 -16.08
CA ALA A 189 25.32 -18.00 -17.11
C ALA A 189 26.67 -17.24 -17.17
N VAL A 190 26.66 -15.93 -16.92
CA VAL A 190 27.89 -15.14 -16.76
C VAL A 190 28.66 -15.60 -15.53
N LEU A 191 27.98 -15.76 -14.39
CA LEU A 191 28.57 -16.22 -13.14
C LEU A 191 29.24 -17.59 -13.29
N LYS A 192 28.60 -18.52 -14.01
CA LYS A 192 29.18 -19.82 -14.37
C LYS A 192 30.56 -19.65 -15.02
N THR A 193 30.65 -18.79 -16.04
CA THR A 193 31.90 -18.54 -16.77
C THR A 193 32.99 -17.97 -15.86
N GLN A 194 32.62 -17.04 -14.97
CA GLN A 194 33.56 -16.45 -14.01
C GLN A 194 34.07 -17.47 -12.99
N ILE A 195 33.18 -18.32 -12.46
CA ILE A 195 33.57 -19.38 -11.52
C ILE A 195 34.48 -20.41 -12.22
N GLN A 196 34.15 -20.82 -13.45
CA GLN A 196 35.02 -21.72 -14.22
C GLN A 196 36.41 -21.11 -14.43
N ALA A 197 36.49 -19.83 -14.81
CA ALA A 197 37.76 -19.13 -14.97
C ALA A 197 38.55 -19.07 -13.64
N LEU A 198 37.90 -18.75 -12.53
CA LEU A 198 38.53 -18.73 -11.20
C LEU A 198 39.04 -20.12 -10.79
N LEU A 199 38.23 -21.17 -10.96
CA LEU A 199 38.62 -22.54 -10.64
C LEU A 199 39.81 -23.00 -11.48
N HIS A 200 39.85 -22.63 -12.77
CA HIS A 200 41.00 -22.91 -13.63
C HIS A 200 42.26 -22.15 -13.19
N MET A 201 42.15 -20.88 -12.79
CA MET A 201 43.30 -20.12 -12.27
C MET A 201 43.81 -20.71 -10.96
N VAL A 202 42.90 -21.10 -10.05
CA VAL A 202 43.25 -21.74 -8.78
C VAL A 202 43.98 -23.07 -9.03
N LYS A 203 43.49 -23.90 -9.96
CA LYS A 203 44.14 -25.17 -10.35
C LYS A 203 45.57 -24.99 -10.88
N GLN A 204 45.86 -23.86 -11.51
CA GLN A 204 47.18 -23.52 -12.05
C GLN A 204 48.08 -22.78 -11.05
N SER A 205 47.56 -22.43 -9.88
CA SER A 205 48.29 -21.66 -8.88
C SER A 205 49.24 -22.54 -8.06
N HIS A 206 50.26 -21.93 -7.47
CA HIS A 206 51.15 -22.61 -6.51
C HIS A 206 50.51 -22.80 -5.12
N TYR A 207 49.26 -22.40 -4.93
CA TYR A 207 48.54 -22.52 -3.66
C TYR A 207 47.73 -23.82 -3.54
N THR A 208 47.63 -24.62 -4.60
CA THR A 208 46.90 -25.91 -4.61
C THR A 208 47.82 -27.09 -4.89
N ASN A 209 47.55 -28.22 -4.26
CA ASN A 209 48.30 -29.47 -4.45
C ASN A 209 47.48 -30.54 -5.22
N GLU A 210 48.04 -31.74 -5.40
CA GLU A 210 47.36 -32.81 -6.15
C GLU A 210 46.06 -33.30 -5.47
N GLU A 211 45.95 -33.22 -4.14
CA GLU A 211 44.73 -33.61 -3.43
C GLU A 211 43.58 -32.62 -3.71
N ASP A 212 43.90 -31.32 -3.81
CA ASP A 212 42.94 -30.25 -4.12
C ASP A 212 42.34 -30.38 -5.53
N ASN A 213 43.06 -30.99 -6.49
CA ASN A 213 42.59 -31.15 -7.87
C ASN A 213 41.25 -31.91 -7.94
N SER A 214 41.06 -32.90 -7.08
CA SER A 214 39.82 -33.69 -7.02
C SER A 214 38.61 -32.82 -6.62
N TRP A 215 38.82 -31.91 -5.66
CA TRP A 215 37.80 -30.95 -5.23
C TRP A 215 37.52 -29.88 -6.29
N ILE A 216 38.55 -29.39 -6.98
CA ILE A 216 38.38 -28.42 -8.07
C ILE A 216 37.59 -29.02 -9.22
N GLU A 217 37.87 -30.28 -9.60
CA GLU A 217 37.10 -31.00 -10.62
C GLU A 217 35.66 -31.25 -10.19
N PHE A 218 35.44 -31.60 -8.91
CA PHE A 218 34.10 -31.69 -8.36
C PHE A 218 33.33 -30.36 -8.48
N LEU A 219 33.95 -29.23 -8.15
CA LEU A 219 33.34 -27.90 -8.25
C LEU A 219 33.05 -27.49 -9.71
N LEU A 220 33.97 -27.77 -10.64
CA LEU A 220 33.75 -27.55 -12.07
C LEU A 220 32.52 -28.33 -12.56
N ASN A 221 32.45 -29.63 -12.21
CA ASN A 221 31.31 -30.48 -12.57
C ASN A 221 30.00 -29.99 -11.92
N ALA A 222 30.05 -29.50 -10.68
CA ALA A 222 28.88 -28.95 -10.00
C ALA A 222 28.36 -27.67 -10.68
N VAL A 223 29.26 -26.80 -11.13
CA VAL A 223 28.92 -25.59 -11.89
C VAL A 223 28.27 -25.94 -13.23
N ASP A 224 28.83 -26.90 -13.98
CA ASP A 224 28.23 -27.35 -15.24
C ASP A 224 26.88 -28.04 -15.02
N HIS A 225 26.74 -28.88 -13.99
CA HIS A 225 25.47 -29.51 -13.63
C HIS A 225 24.37 -28.49 -13.32
N ASN A 226 24.70 -27.44 -12.55
CA ASN A 226 23.75 -26.39 -12.23
C ASN A 226 23.37 -25.59 -13.49
N ASN A 227 24.33 -25.23 -14.34
CA ASN A 227 24.05 -24.55 -15.59
C ASN A 227 23.15 -25.39 -16.52
N ASN A 228 23.39 -26.71 -16.62
CA ASN A 228 22.57 -27.59 -17.45
C ASN A 228 21.09 -27.64 -17.02
N LYS A 229 20.79 -27.32 -15.75
CA LYS A 229 19.41 -27.17 -15.28
C LYS A 229 18.79 -25.82 -15.64
N LEU A 230 19.60 -24.77 -15.81
CA LEU A 230 19.16 -23.42 -16.14
C LEU A 230 18.98 -23.20 -17.64
N GLN A 231 19.82 -23.83 -18.48
CA GLN A 231 19.79 -23.67 -19.95
C GLN A 231 18.41 -23.90 -20.59
N PRO A 232 17.61 -24.92 -20.20
CA PRO A 232 16.29 -25.12 -20.79
C PRO A 232 15.31 -23.95 -20.55
N LEU A 233 15.56 -23.11 -19.54
CA LEU A 233 14.70 -21.98 -19.20
C LEU A 233 14.92 -20.76 -20.11
N LEU A 234 15.98 -20.73 -20.92
CA LEU A 234 16.29 -19.65 -21.87
C LEU A 234 15.72 -19.86 -23.28
N VAL A 235 15.20 -21.06 -23.59
CA VAL A 235 14.88 -21.48 -24.97
C VAL A 235 13.37 -21.74 -25.18
N SER A 236 12.50 -21.17 -24.34
CA SER A 236 11.04 -21.22 -24.53
C SER A 236 10.52 -20.08 -25.39
#